data_AF-A0A957JAK6-F1
#
_entry.id   AF-A0A957JAK6-F1
#
_cell.length_a   1.000
_cell.length_b   1.000
_cell.length_c   1.000
_cell.angle_alpha   90.00
_cell.angle_beta   90.00
_cell.angle_gamma   90.00
#
_symmetry.space_group_name_H-M   'P 1'
#
loop_
_entity.id
_entity.type
_entity.pdbx_description
1 polymer ?
#
loop_
_entity_poly.entity_id
_entity_poly.type
_entity_poly.pdbx_seq_one_letter_code
_entity_poly.pdbx_strand_id
1 'polypeptide(L)'
;MSELVAIITATDDAIRNRSLDRFCQEASLATLQAEITALEQLRRRSDNLYERVRALFFLYAIYRFHLPAKSGVRAGGHIPYAGFNRLLQRRFEEAIELFRQKELENGVNEGLASALAQAYYQLGFQTLADQVRESVRSARGNQWMFRIGHPA
;
A
#
# COMPACT_ATOMS: atom_id res chain seq x y z
N MET A 1 10.90 -2.58 17.15
CA MET A 1 9.57 -1.96 17.09
C MET A 1 9.57 -1.07 15.84
N SER A 2 8.50 -1.06 15.04
CA SER A 2 8.45 -0.27 13.80
C SER A 2 7.97 1.15 14.10
N GLU A 3 8.76 2.14 13.67
CA GLU A 3 8.46 3.57 13.88
C GLU A 3 7.25 3.98 13.03
N LEU A 4 7.17 3.51 11.78
CA LEU A 4 6.07 3.89 10.88
C LEU A 4 4.74 3.28 11.29
N VAL A 5 4.74 2.04 11.80
CA VAL A 5 3.54 1.45 12.40
C VAL A 5 3.12 2.25 13.64
N ALA A 6 4.07 2.64 14.49
CA ALA A 6 3.78 3.46 15.67
C ALA A 6 3.16 4.82 15.30
N ILE A 7 3.64 5.47 14.24
CA ILE A 7 3.03 6.70 13.69
C ILE A 7 1.59 6.43 13.23
N ILE A 8 1.33 5.33 12.52
CA ILE A 8 -0.01 5.02 12.00
C ILE A 8 -0.99 4.73 13.14
N THR A 9 -0.62 3.93 14.13
CA THR A 9 -1.52 3.49 15.21
C THR A 9 -1.60 4.49 16.38
N ALA A 10 -0.86 5.60 16.33
CA ALA A 10 -0.86 6.59 17.39
C ALA A 10 -2.24 7.25 17.57
N THR A 11 -2.68 7.35 18.82
CA THR A 11 -3.86 8.13 19.20
C THR A 11 -3.52 9.61 19.41
N ASP A 12 -2.27 9.93 19.76
CA ASP A 12 -1.75 11.29 19.88
C ASP A 12 -1.43 11.88 18.50
N ASP A 13 -2.06 13.03 18.20
CA ASP A 13 -1.88 13.79 16.97
C ASP A 13 -0.44 14.24 16.73
N ALA A 14 0.30 14.56 17.79
CA ALA A 14 1.69 14.99 17.69
C ALA A 14 2.59 13.87 17.14
N ILE A 15 2.25 12.61 17.43
CA ILE A 15 2.95 11.43 16.91
C ILE A 15 2.39 11.05 15.55
N ARG A 16 1.06 10.99 15.42
CA ARG A 16 0.36 10.55 14.20
C ARG A 16 0.68 11.41 12.98
N ASN A 17 0.90 12.70 13.18
CA ASN A 17 1.17 13.67 12.12
C ASN A 17 2.67 13.88 11.85
N ARG A 18 3.55 13.05 12.43
CA ARG A 18 4.98 13.06 12.09
C ARG A 18 5.19 12.73 10.62
N SER A 19 6.14 13.44 10.01
CA SER A 19 6.46 13.30 8.58
C SER A 19 7.09 11.95 8.27
N LEU A 20 6.47 11.21 7.36
CA LEU A 20 7.06 10.02 6.72
C LEU A 20 8.37 10.36 6.01
N ASP A 21 8.36 11.46 5.24
CA ASP A 21 9.50 11.90 4.44
C ASP A 21 10.74 12.13 5.29
N ARG A 22 10.59 12.79 6.45
CA ARG A 22 11.70 13.01 7.40
C ARG A 22 12.30 11.68 7.88
N PHE A 23 11.46 10.74 8.29
CA PHE A 23 11.94 9.42 8.73
C PHE A 23 12.66 8.69 7.60
N CYS A 24 12.07 8.68 6.39
CA CYS A 24 12.61 7.94 5.27
C CYS A 24 13.92 8.53 4.73
N GLN A 25 14.16 9.84 4.85
CA GLN A 25 15.42 10.47 4.46
C GLN A 25 16.60 9.95 5.30
N GLU A 26 16.42 9.85 6.61
CA GLU A 26 17.46 9.41 7.55
C GLU A 26 17.63 7.88 7.60
N ALA A 27 16.56 7.12 7.32
CA ALA A 27 16.57 5.66 7.41
C ALA A 27 17.53 5.00 6.40
N SER A 28 18.26 3.97 6.85
CA SER A 28 19.03 3.10 5.96
C SER A 28 18.13 2.22 5.09
N LEU A 29 18.67 1.63 4.01
CA LEU A 29 17.93 0.65 3.20
C LEU A 29 17.40 -0.53 4.05
N ALA A 30 18.25 -1.07 4.94
CA ALA A 30 17.88 -2.19 5.81
C ALA A 30 16.75 -1.78 6.79
N THR A 31 16.83 -0.57 7.35
CA THR A 31 15.77 -0.01 8.20
C THR A 31 14.46 0.11 7.42
N LEU A 32 14.49 0.66 6.21
CA LEU A 32 13.30 0.78 5.37
C LEU A 32 12.70 -0.58 5.00
N GLN A 33 13.52 -1.60 4.73
CA GLN A 33 13.02 -2.96 4.46
C GLN A 33 12.30 -3.57 5.66
N ALA A 34 12.82 -3.35 6.88
CA ALA A 34 12.14 -3.77 8.11
C ALA A 34 10.80 -3.03 8.29
N GLU A 35 10.76 -1.72 8.05
CA GLU A 35 9.53 -0.92 8.12
C GLU A 35 8.50 -1.34 7.06
N ILE A 36 8.91 -1.58 5.82
CA ILE A 36 8.03 -2.12 4.76
C ILE A 36 7.40 -3.44 5.20
N THR A 37 8.19 -4.32 5.83
CA THR A 37 7.69 -5.61 6.32
C THR A 37 6.64 -5.43 7.42
N ALA A 38 6.88 -4.51 8.35
CA ALA A 38 5.92 -4.18 9.40
C ALA A 38 4.63 -3.53 8.85
N LEU A 39 4.75 -2.65 7.85
CA LEU A 39 3.61 -2.03 7.16
C LEU A 39 2.79 -3.05 6.37
N GLU A 40 3.44 -4.00 5.68
CA GLU A 40 2.76 -5.12 5.01
C GLU A 40 1.94 -5.96 6.01
N GLN A 41 2.52 -6.27 7.17
CA GLN A 41 1.80 -6.99 8.22
C GLN A 41 0.63 -6.16 8.77
N LEU A 42 0.83 -4.86 9.01
CA LEU A 42 -0.21 -3.97 9.51
C LEU A 42 -1.42 -3.92 8.56
N ARG A 43 -1.19 -3.67 7.26
CA ARG A 43 -2.29 -3.53 6.29
C ARG A 43 -3.11 -4.82 6.11
N ARG A 44 -2.50 -5.99 6.33
CA ARG A 44 -3.14 -7.30 6.19
C ARG A 44 -3.95 -7.70 7.43
N ARG A 45 -3.50 -7.29 8.62
CA ARG A 45 -4.10 -7.70 9.91
C ARG A 45 -5.06 -6.69 10.52
N SER A 46 -4.93 -5.40 10.16
CA SER A 46 -5.74 -4.36 10.78
C SER A 46 -7.14 -4.37 10.21
N ASP A 47 -8.15 -4.32 11.07
CA ASP A 47 -9.55 -4.09 10.66
C ASP A 47 -9.87 -2.59 10.54
N ASN A 48 -8.95 -1.72 10.99
CA ASN A 48 -9.12 -0.29 10.93
C ASN A 48 -8.79 0.23 9.52
N LEU A 49 -9.80 0.77 8.82
CA LEU A 49 -9.65 1.32 7.48
C LEU A 49 -8.54 2.38 7.39
N TYR A 50 -8.47 3.30 8.36
CA TYR A 50 -7.47 4.35 8.36
C TYR A 50 -6.06 3.76 8.43
N GLU A 51 -5.82 2.78 9.30
CA GLU A 51 -4.51 2.13 9.43
C GLU A 51 -4.11 1.40 8.15
N ARG A 52 -5.04 0.62 7.57
CA ARG A 52 -4.81 -0.10 6.31
C ARG A 52 -4.47 0.85 5.16
N VAL A 53 -5.28 1.89 4.98
CA VAL A 53 -5.11 2.86 3.89
C VAL A 53 -3.82 3.66 4.10
N ARG A 54 -3.54 4.12 5.31
CA ARG A 54 -2.32 4.88 5.60
C ARG A 54 -1.07 4.02 5.41
N ALA A 55 -1.12 2.73 5.78
CA ALA A 55 -0.03 1.79 5.51
C ALA A 55 0.20 1.60 3.99
N LEU A 56 -0.87 1.44 3.20
CA LEU A 56 -0.77 1.34 1.73
C LEU A 56 -0.11 2.58 1.11
N PHE A 57 -0.48 3.78 1.57
CA PHE A 57 0.11 5.02 1.06
C PHE A 57 1.53 5.27 1.57
N PHE A 58 1.88 4.80 2.78
CA PHE A 58 3.26 4.80 3.26
C PHE A 58 4.13 3.86 2.41
N LEU A 59 3.65 2.64 2.14
CA LEU A 59 4.31 1.69 1.24
C LEU A 59 4.53 2.30 -0.15
N TYR A 60 3.47 2.87 -0.74
CA TYR A 60 3.57 3.60 -2.01
C TYR A 60 4.66 4.68 -1.97
N ALA A 61 4.66 5.55 -0.97
CA ALA A 61 5.60 6.65 -0.87
C ALA A 61 7.05 6.16 -0.69
N ILE A 62 7.26 5.14 0.17
CA ILE A 62 8.57 4.51 0.36
C ILE A 62 9.10 3.96 -0.96
N TYR A 63 8.29 3.17 -1.66
CA TYR A 63 8.68 2.57 -2.94
C TYR A 63 8.90 3.60 -4.05
N ARG A 64 8.08 4.65 -4.10
CA ARG A 64 8.10 5.62 -5.21
C ARG A 64 9.18 6.69 -5.06
N PHE A 65 9.43 7.15 -3.84
CA PHE A 65 10.21 8.37 -3.59
C PHE A 65 11.46 8.13 -2.75
N HIS A 66 11.47 7.11 -1.88
CA HIS A 66 12.56 6.95 -0.92
C HIS A 66 13.52 5.81 -1.28
N LEU A 67 13.01 4.65 -1.68
CA LEU A 67 13.84 3.49 -2.03
C LEU A 67 14.80 3.77 -3.20
N PRO A 68 14.38 4.38 -4.33
CA PRO A 68 15.29 4.63 -5.46
C PRO A 68 16.53 5.47 -5.09
N ALA A 69 16.41 6.32 -4.06
CA ALA A 69 17.50 7.18 -3.60
C ALA A 69 18.45 6.50 -2.60
N LYS A 70 18.19 5.25 -2.17
CA LYS A 70 19.02 4.56 -1.17
C LYS A 70 20.16 3.78 -1.81
N SER A 71 21.34 3.91 -1.20
CA SER A 71 22.50 3.08 -1.52
C SER A 71 22.16 1.59 -1.35
N GLY A 72 22.45 0.79 -2.38
CA GLY A 72 22.15 -0.64 -2.42
C GLY A 72 20.91 -1.00 -3.25
N VAL A 73 20.12 -0.02 -3.69
CA VAL A 73 19.09 -0.24 -4.72
C VAL A 73 19.74 -0.22 -6.10
N ARG A 74 19.50 -1.27 -6.87
CA ARG A 74 20.04 -1.38 -8.23
C ARG A 74 19.21 -0.55 -9.20
N ALA A 75 19.89 0.21 -10.06
CA ALA A 75 19.26 0.96 -11.14
C ALA A 75 18.59 0.01 -12.16
N GLY A 76 17.45 0.43 -12.70
CA GLY A 76 16.65 -0.36 -13.63
C GLY A 76 16.12 -1.66 -13.01
N GLY A 77 16.08 -2.73 -13.82
CA GLY A 77 15.59 -4.04 -13.42
C GLY A 77 14.30 -4.46 -14.13
N HIS A 78 14.11 -5.77 -14.26
CA HIS A 78 12.97 -6.34 -14.98
C HIS A 78 11.74 -6.44 -14.09
N ILE A 79 10.59 -5.96 -14.58
CA ILE A 79 9.28 -6.12 -13.95
C ILE A 79 8.71 -7.49 -14.36
N PRO A 80 8.45 -8.42 -13.42
CA PRO A 80 7.88 -9.72 -13.74
C PRO A 80 6.56 -9.62 -14.51
N TYR A 81 6.52 -10.19 -15.71
CA TYR A 81 5.36 -10.11 -16.61
C TYR A 81 4.07 -10.63 -15.97
N ALA A 82 4.13 -11.73 -15.21
CA ALA A 82 2.97 -12.27 -14.51
C ALA A 82 2.38 -11.25 -13.51
N GLY A 83 3.22 -10.56 -12.73
CA GLY A 83 2.79 -9.51 -11.81
C GLY A 83 2.21 -8.31 -12.55
N PHE A 84 2.82 -7.90 -13.66
CA PHE A 84 2.30 -6.81 -14.50
C PHE A 84 0.91 -7.13 -15.08
N ASN A 85 0.70 -8.36 -15.56
CA ASN A 85 -0.62 -8.79 -16.02
C ASN A 85 -1.67 -8.77 -14.90
N ARG A 86 -1.33 -9.18 -13.68
CA ARG A 86 -2.24 -9.10 -12.53
C ARG A 86 -2.61 -7.66 -12.21
N LEU A 87 -1.62 -6.76 -12.26
CA LEU A 87 -1.84 -5.32 -12.09
C LEU A 87 -2.83 -4.76 -13.12
N LEU A 88 -2.66 -5.09 -14.41
CA LEU A 88 -3.58 -4.66 -15.48
C LEU A 88 -5.00 -5.21 -15.29
N GLN A 89 -5.12 -6.42 -14.76
CA GLN A 89 -6.39 -7.06 -14.44
C GLN A 89 -7.03 -6.55 -13.15
N ARG A 90 -6.45 -5.51 -12.51
CA ARG A 90 -6.87 -4.98 -11.20
C ARG A 90 -6.81 -6.01 -10.06
N ARG A 91 -6.00 -7.05 -10.22
CA ARG A 91 -5.71 -8.08 -9.20
C ARG A 91 -4.51 -7.62 -8.37
N PHE A 92 -4.69 -6.52 -7.63
CA PHE A 92 -3.58 -5.79 -7.02
C PHE A 92 -2.83 -6.57 -5.94
N GLU A 93 -3.53 -7.29 -5.06
CA GLU A 93 -2.89 -8.12 -4.02
C GLU A 93 -1.98 -9.18 -4.63
N GLU A 94 -2.46 -9.91 -5.64
CA GLU A 94 -1.65 -10.93 -6.33
C GLU A 94 -0.45 -10.31 -7.07
N ALA A 95 -0.61 -9.11 -7.64
CA ALA A 95 0.49 -8.39 -8.25
C ALA A 95 1.56 -8.03 -7.21
N ILE A 96 1.15 -7.50 -6.05
CA ILE A 96 2.05 -7.18 -4.93
C ILE A 96 2.80 -8.42 -4.46
N GLU A 97 2.10 -9.54 -4.29
CA GLU A 97 2.72 -10.81 -3.86
C GLU A 97 3.81 -11.27 -4.83
N LEU A 98 3.52 -11.26 -6.14
CA LEU A 98 4.49 -11.64 -7.17
C LEU A 98 5.71 -10.69 -7.20
N PHE A 99 5.49 -9.38 -7.05
CA PHE A 99 6.58 -8.41 -7.03
C PHE A 99 7.43 -8.51 -5.76
N ARG A 100 6.79 -8.67 -4.59
CA ARG A 100 7.48 -8.84 -3.29
C ARG A 100 8.26 -10.15 -3.24
N GLN A 101 7.71 -11.24 -3.76
CA GLN A 101 8.45 -12.50 -3.90
C GLN A 101 9.72 -12.27 -4.72
N LYS A 102 9.61 -11.57 -5.85
CA LYS A 102 10.78 -11.32 -6.70
C LYS A 102 11.81 -10.38 -6.07
N GLU A 103 11.36 -9.43 -5.28
CA GLU A 103 12.20 -8.55 -4.48
C GLU A 103 12.96 -9.32 -3.40
N LEU A 104 12.32 -10.29 -2.73
CA LEU A 104 12.96 -11.16 -1.74
C LEU A 104 14.00 -12.09 -2.37
N GLU A 105 13.73 -12.63 -3.56
CA GLU A 105 14.65 -13.51 -4.28
C GLU A 105 15.90 -12.78 -4.79
N ASN A 106 15.70 -11.59 -5.37
CA ASN A 106 16.74 -10.94 -6.17
C ASN A 106 17.28 -9.65 -5.53
N GLY A 107 16.69 -9.18 -4.43
CA GLY A 107 16.91 -7.85 -3.87
C GLY A 107 16.19 -6.74 -4.63
N VAL A 108 16.04 -5.59 -3.97
CA VAL A 108 15.35 -4.39 -4.49
C VAL A 108 16.06 -3.86 -5.74
N ASN A 109 15.26 -3.43 -6.71
CA ASN A 109 15.71 -2.65 -7.87
C ASN A 109 14.61 -1.64 -8.24
N GLU A 110 14.96 -0.62 -9.03
CA GLU A 110 14.04 0.45 -9.41
C GLU A 110 12.80 -0.05 -10.17
N GLY A 111 12.95 -1.07 -11.02
CA GLY A 111 11.84 -1.66 -11.77
C GLY A 111 10.78 -2.27 -10.84
N LEU A 112 11.20 -3.11 -9.90
CA LEU A 112 10.32 -3.69 -8.87
C LEU A 112 9.75 -2.61 -7.95
N ALA A 113 10.56 -1.63 -7.55
CA ALA A 113 10.10 -0.54 -6.69
C ALA A 113 8.99 0.28 -7.37
N SER A 114 9.14 0.58 -8.66
CA SER A 114 8.11 1.26 -9.46
C SER A 114 6.83 0.42 -9.58
N ALA A 115 6.96 -0.87 -9.86
CA ALA A 115 5.82 -1.78 -9.96
C ALA A 115 5.06 -1.93 -8.64
N LEU A 116 5.78 -2.06 -7.52
CA LEU A 116 5.22 -2.13 -6.17
C LEU A 116 4.54 -0.81 -5.79
N ALA A 117 5.18 0.33 -6.04
CA ALA A 117 4.57 1.64 -5.83
C ALA A 117 3.21 1.74 -6.54
N GLN A 118 3.16 1.40 -7.82
CA GLN A 118 1.92 1.47 -8.59
C GLN A 118 0.85 0.51 -8.02
N ALA A 119 1.23 -0.71 -7.65
CA ALA A 119 0.28 -1.69 -7.12
C ALA A 119 -0.28 -1.27 -5.75
N TYR A 120 0.55 -0.75 -4.83
CA TYR A 120 0.09 -0.23 -3.55
C TYR A 120 -0.80 1.01 -3.69
N TYR A 121 -0.45 1.92 -4.60
CA TYR A 121 -1.27 3.09 -4.89
C TYR A 121 -2.67 2.68 -5.36
N GLN A 122 -2.75 1.79 -6.35
CA GLN A 122 -4.02 1.30 -6.89
C GLN A 122 -4.84 0.55 -5.84
N LEU A 123 -4.20 -0.30 -5.03
CA LEU A 123 -4.87 -1.01 -3.94
C LEU A 123 -5.40 -0.05 -2.86
N GLY A 124 -4.64 1.01 -2.53
CA GLY A 124 -5.08 2.06 -1.60
C GLY A 124 -6.36 2.75 -2.08
N PHE A 125 -6.40 3.15 -3.34
CA PHE A 125 -7.59 3.76 -3.94
C PHE A 125 -8.76 2.79 -4.07
N GLN A 126 -8.50 1.53 -4.42
CA GLN A 126 -9.54 0.51 -4.48
C GLN A 126 -10.17 0.28 -3.10
N THR A 127 -9.36 0.22 -2.04
CA THR A 127 -9.82 0.07 -0.65
C THR A 127 -10.71 1.23 -0.24
N LEU A 128 -10.34 2.48 -0.56
CA LEU A 128 -11.18 3.65 -0.31
C LEU A 128 -12.49 3.62 -1.11
N ALA A 129 -12.42 3.25 -2.40
CA ALA A 129 -13.60 3.15 -3.26
C ALA A 129 -14.58 2.07 -2.75
N ASP A 130 -14.07 0.95 -2.23
CA ASP A 130 -14.90 -0.10 -1.65
C ASP A 130 -15.59 0.36 -0.37
N GLN A 131 -14.88 1.09 0.51
CA GLN A 131 -15.52 1.71 1.68
C GLN A 131 -16.63 2.68 1.27
N VAL A 132 -16.39 3.54 0.27
CA VAL A 132 -17.42 4.50 -0.20
C VAL A 132 -18.63 3.76 -0.73
N ARG A 133 -18.43 2.69 -1.52
CA ARG A 133 -19.53 1.84 -2.02
C ARG A 133 -20.33 1.22 -0.87
N GLU A 134 -19.65 0.70 0.15
CA GLU A 134 -20.29 0.12 1.32
C GLU A 134 -21.12 1.16 2.09
N SER A 135 -20.54 2.33 2.36
CA SER A 135 -21.21 3.43 3.05
C SER A 135 -22.43 3.95 2.27
N VAL A 136 -22.35 4.00 0.94
CA VAL A 136 -23.48 4.42 0.10
C VAL A 136 -24.58 3.36 0.13
N ARG A 137 -24.23 2.07 0.08
CA ARG A 137 -25.21 0.95 0.10
C ARG A 137 -25.92 0.80 1.44
N SER A 138 -25.23 1.02 2.56
CA SER A 138 -25.80 0.84 3.90
C SER A 138 -26.79 1.95 4.30
N ALA A 139 -26.72 3.12 3.67
CA ALA A 139 -27.65 4.21 3.93
C ALA A 139 -29.08 3.86 3.49
N ARG A 140 -30.04 3.91 4.43
CA ARG A 140 -31.45 3.55 4.16
C ARG A 140 -32.05 4.31 2.97
N GLY A 141 -31.72 5.59 2.84
CA GLY A 141 -32.19 6.44 1.73
C GLY A 141 -31.64 6.07 0.35
N ASN A 142 -30.62 5.22 0.28
CA ASN A 142 -29.95 4.81 -0.97
C ASN A 142 -30.37 3.42 -1.43
N GLN A 143 -31.18 2.70 -0.67
CA GLN A 143 -31.60 1.33 -0.99
C GLN A 143 -32.33 1.23 -2.34
N TRP A 144 -33.01 2.29 -2.77
CA TRP A 144 -33.68 2.34 -4.07
C TRP A 144 -32.70 2.21 -5.25
N MET A 145 -31.47 2.73 -5.14
CA MET A 145 -30.46 2.66 -6.21
C MET A 145 -29.94 1.23 -6.45
N PHE A 146 -30.13 0.34 -5.47
CA PHE A 146 -29.57 -1.01 -5.49
C PHE A 146 -30.64 -2.10 -5.51
N ARG A 147 -31.93 -1.73 -5.58
CA ARG A 147 -33.03 -2.68 -5.80
C ARG A 147 -32.98 -3.16 -7.25
N ILE A 148 -32.80 -4.46 -7.43
CA ILE A 148 -32.97 -5.13 -8.72
C ILE A 148 -34.42 -5.62 -8.78
N GLY A 149 -35.25 -4.98 -9.61
CA GLY A 149 -36.67 -5.32 -9.83
C GLY A 149 -37.60 -4.11 -9.77
N HIS A 150 -38.52 -4.01 -10.75
CA HIS A 150 -39.58 -3.00 -10.75
C HIS A 150 -40.54 -3.23 -9.57
N PRO A 151 -41.02 -2.16 -8.90
CA PRO A 151 -42.15 -2.30 -7.98
C PRO A 151 -43.37 -2.78 -8.78
N ALA A 152 -43.97 -3.88 -8.32
CA ALA A 152 -45.26 -4.36 -8.82
C ALA A 152 -46.39 -3.43 -8.40
#